data_AF-A0A436VLH8-F1
#
_entry.id   AF-A0A436VLH8-F1
#
_cell.length_a   1.000
_cell.length_b   1.000
_cell.length_c   1.000
_cell.angle_alpha   90.00
_cell.angle_beta   90.00
_cell.angle_gamma   90.00
#
_symmetry.space_group_name_H-M   'P 1'
#
loop_
_entity.id
_entity.type
_entity.pdbx_description
1 polymer ?
#
loop_
_entity_poly.entity_id
_entity_poly.type
_entity_poly.pdbx_seq_one_letter_code
_entity_poly.pdbx_strand_id
1 'polypeptide(L)' 'MNWLLDLTPDEWNAVRLSIKVATVAMLFSLPPGIAIALVLARGRFWGKTLLNGLVHLPLI' A
#
# COMPACT_ATOMS: atom_id res chain seq x y z
N MET A 1 19.73 1.57 -23.82
CA MET A 1 18.72 1.23 -22.79
C MET A 1 17.76 0.21 -23.37
N ASN A 2 18.24 -0.98 -23.73
CA ASN A 2 17.46 -1.96 -24.52
C ASN A 2 16.99 -3.14 -23.64
N TRP A 3 17.58 -3.28 -22.46
CA TRP A 3 17.27 -4.32 -21.47
C TRP A 3 15.81 -4.32 -20.97
N LEU A 4 15.09 -3.21 -21.11
CA LEU A 4 13.64 -3.15 -20.84
C LEU A 4 12.79 -3.74 -21.96
N LEU A 5 13.30 -3.71 -23.19
CA LEU A 5 12.61 -4.19 -24.40
C LEU A 5 13.03 -5.64 -24.74
N ASP A 6 14.20 -6.08 -24.28
CA ASP A 6 14.73 -7.44 -24.45
C ASP A 6 14.32 -8.42 -23.33
N LEU A 7 13.16 -8.21 -22.69
CA LEU A 7 12.62 -9.15 -21.70
C LEU A 7 11.98 -10.36 -22.37
N THR A 8 12.21 -11.54 -21.81
CA THR A 8 11.54 -12.78 -22.20
C THR A 8 10.02 -12.68 -21.94
N PRO A 9 9.19 -13.50 -22.62
CA PRO A 9 7.75 -13.51 -22.39
C PRO A 9 7.35 -13.73 -20.91
N ASP A 10 8.11 -14.56 -20.19
CA ASP A 10 7.84 -14.87 -18.79
C ASP A 10 8.20 -13.70 -17.86
N GLU A 11 9.28 -12.98 -18.14
CA GLU A 11 9.63 -11.77 -17.39
C GLU A 11 8.58 -10.67 -17.59
N TRP A 12 8.06 -10.51 -18.81
CA TRP A 12 6.93 -9.61 -19.08
C TRP A 12 5.65 -10.00 -18.33
N ASN A 13 5.37 -11.30 -18.20
CA ASN A 13 4.26 -11.78 -17.40
C ASN A 13 4.43 -11.42 -15.92
N ALA A 14 5.63 -11.58 -15.37
CA ALA A 14 5.96 -11.21 -13.99
C ALA A 14 5.78 -9.70 -13.75
N VAL A 15 6.25 -8.85 -14.68
CA VAL A 15 6.05 -7.39 -14.62
C VAL A 15 4.57 -7.04 -14.62
N ARG A 16 3.80 -7.60 -15.55
CA ARG A 16 2.36 -7.35 -15.66
C ARG A 16 1.62 -7.78 -14.40
N LEU A 17 1.97 -8.94 -13.83
CA LEU A 17 1.38 -9.43 -12.59
C LEU A 17 1.71 -8.50 -11.43
N SER A 18 2.97 -8.07 -11.31
CA SER A 18 3.43 -7.18 -10.25
C SER A 18 2.69 -5.84 -10.29
N ILE A 19 2.57 -5.23 -11.47
CA ILE A 19 1.81 -3.98 -11.66
C ILE A 19 0.35 -4.20 -11.25
N LYS A 20 -0.29 -5.27 -11.73
CA LYS A 20 -1.68 -5.58 -11.40
C LYS A 20 -1.88 -5.71 -9.89
N VAL A 21 -1.04 -6.49 -9.22
CA VAL A 21 -1.13 -6.71 -7.77
C VAL A 21 -0.88 -5.41 -7.02
N ALA A 22 0.15 -4.65 -7.37
CA ALA A 22 0.46 -3.38 -6.72
C ALA A 22 -0.68 -2.35 -6.87
N THR A 23 -1.25 -2.22 -8.08
CA THR A 23 -2.36 -1.30 -8.32
C THR A 23 -3.60 -1.71 -7.53
N VAL A 24 -3.96 -3.00 -7.55
CA VAL A 24 -5.11 -3.51 -6.79
C VAL A 24 -4.87 -3.31 -5.29
N ALA A 25 -3.73 -3.74 -4.77
CA ALA A 25 -3.37 -3.58 -3.35
C ALA A 25 -3.41 -2.11 -2.91
N MET A 26 -2.89 -1.19 -3.73
CA MET A 26 -2.95 0.25 -3.47
C MET A 26 -4.40 0.76 -3.43
N LEU A 27 -5.22 0.44 -4.43
CA LEU A 27 -6.61 0.91 -4.50
C LEU A 27 -7.46 0.38 -3.35
N PHE A 28 -7.20 -0.83 -2.86
CA PHE A 28 -7.93 -1.40 -1.73
C PHE A 28 -7.39 -0.96 -0.36
N SER A 29 -6.09 -0.66 -0.25
CA SER A 29 -5.49 -0.17 1.02
C SER A 29 -5.66 1.34 1.22
N LEU A 30 -5.80 2.11 0.15
CA LEU A 30 -5.91 3.57 0.21
C LEU A 30 -7.18 4.05 0.94
N PRO A 31 -8.40 3.56 0.65
CA PRO A 31 -9.61 4.00 1.36
C PRO A 31 -9.58 3.76 2.88
N PRO A 32 -9.27 2.55 3.39
CA PRO A 32 -9.18 2.33 4.83
C PRO A 32 -8.02 3.10 5.46
N GLY A 33 -6.88 3.24 4.77
CA GLY A 33 -5.75 4.06 5.23
C GLY A 33 -6.14 5.53 5.43
N ILE A 34 -6.85 6.13 4.47
CA ILE A 34 -7.35 7.51 4.57
C ILE A 34 -8.38 7.62 5.70
N ALA A 35 -9.30 6.66 5.84
CA ALA A 35 -10.30 6.69 6.90
C ALA A 35 -9.64 6.67 8.30
N ILE A 36 -8.65 5.79 8.50
CA ILE A 36 -7.88 5.72 9.75
C ILE A 36 -7.11 7.01 9.98
N ALA A 37 -6.48 7.58 8.95
CA ALA A 37 -5.77 8.86 9.04
C ALA A 37 -6.70 10.01 9.44
N LEU A 38 -7.92 10.08 8.90
CA LEU A 38 -8.93 11.08 9.27
C LEU A 38 -9.39 10.92 10.72
N VAL A 39 -9.62 9.68 11.17
CA VAL A 39 -9.98 9.37 12.57
C VAL A 39 -8.86 9.76 13.52
N LEU A 40 -7.60 9.46 13.18
CA LEU A 40 -6.43 9.87 13.97
C LEU A 40 -6.24 11.39 13.97
N ALA A 41 -6.45 12.07 12.84
CA ALA A 41 -6.26 13.51 12.72
C ALA A 41 -7.32 14.30 13.51
N ARG A 42 -8.60 13.90 13.44
CA ARG A 42 -9.73 14.67 14.02
C ARG A 42 -10.32 14.07 15.30
N GLY A 43 -10.09 12.80 15.57
CA GLY A 43 -10.64 12.10 16.73
C GLY A 43 -9.92 12.43 18.04
N ARG A 44 -10.69 12.60 19.11
CA ARG A 44 -10.23 12.67 20.51
C ARG A 44 -10.87 11.53 21.30
N PHE A 45 -10.29 10.33 21.23
CA PHE A 45 -10.79 9.13 21.91
C PHE A 45 -9.67 8.42 22.65
N TRP A 46 -10.02 7.66 23.69
CA TRP A 46 -9.07 7.02 24.60
C TRP A 46 -8.15 5.99 23.91
N GLY A 47 -8.67 5.23 22.95
CA GLY A 47 -7.91 4.23 22.17
C GLY A 47 -6.98 4.80 21.08
N LYS A 48 -6.84 6.12 20.98
CA LYS A 48 -6.07 6.79 19.90
C LYS A 48 -4.59 6.39 19.91
N THR A 49 -3.99 6.27 21.09
CA THR A 49 -2.58 5.89 21.24
C THR A 49 -2.31 4.47 20.73
N LEU A 50 -3.21 3.53 21.02
CA LEU A 50 -3.09 2.15 20.55
C LEU A 50 -3.21 2.07 19.03
N LEU A 51 -4.22 2.72 18.45
CA LEU A 51 -4.40 2.79 16.99
C LEU A 51 -3.18 3.42 16.31
N ASN A 52 -2.63 4.49 16.90
CA ASN A 52 -1.43 5.13 16.38
C ASN A 52 -0.23 4.18 16.37
N GLY A 53 -0.03 3.41 17.44
CA GLY A 53 1.03 2.39 17.52
C GLY A 53 0.86 1.29 16.48
N LEU A 54 -0.37 0.78 16.29
CA LEU A 54 -0.65 -0.26 15.29
C LEU A 54 -0.38 0.21 13.85
N VAL A 55 -0.72 1.45 13.52
CA VAL A 55 -0.49 2.02 12.18
C VAL A 55 1.00 2.24 11.91
N HIS A 56 1.79 2.57 12.93
CA HIS A 56 3.23 2.83 12.78
C HIS A 56 4.11 1.58 12.98
N LEU A 57 3.55 0.49 13.50
CA LEU A 57 4.25 -0.77 13.71
C LEU A 57 4.91 -1.38 12.46
N PRO A 58 4.33 -1.32 11.25
CA PRO A 58 4.99 -1.84 10.04
C PRO A 58 6.18 -1.00 9.57
N LEU A 59 6.35 0.22 10.11
CA LEU A 59 7.43 1.14 9.75
C LEU A 59 8.69 0.96 10.62
N ILE A 60 8.61 0.10 11.66
CA ILE A 60 9.73 -0.33 12.51
C ILE A 60 10.10 -1.78 12.19
#